data_AF-A0A0F9W3F4-F1
#
_entry.id   AF-A0A0F9W3F4-F1
#
_cell.length_a   1.000
_cell.length_b   1.000
_cell.length_c   1.000
_cell.angle_alpha   90.00
_cell.angle_beta   90.00
_cell.angle_gamma   90.00
#
_symmetry.space_group_name_H-M   'P 1'
#
loop_
_entity.id
_entity.type
_entity.pdbx_description
1 polymer ?
#
loop_
_entity_poly.entity_id
_entity_poly.type
_entity_poly.pdbx_seq_one_letter_code
_entity_poly.pdbx_strand_id
1 'polypeptide(L)'
;MVRTDLPSEQQTVQAVHAAFDSGKFFAEQDDRDTPSVVICSVPDEEALTEAARRLTRRGIDHVLFIEPDRDNEATALATAPINGNTRRIFSNYKLWRN
;
A
#
# COMPACT_ATOMS: atom_id res chain seq x y z
N MET A 1 -2.46 -0.24 -0.35
CA MET A 1 -3.39 -0.96 0.55
C MET A 1 -3.70 -0.04 1.71
N VAL A 2 -4.95 -0.05 2.18
CA VAL A 2 -5.37 0.73 3.34
C VAL A 2 -6.32 -0.07 4.23
N ARG A 3 -6.24 0.23 5.53
CA ARG A 3 -7.07 -0.28 6.61
C ARG A 3 -8.50 0.22 6.52
N THR A 4 -9.48 -0.68 6.54
CA THR A 4 -10.91 -0.33 6.46
C THR A 4 -11.57 -0.07 7.81
N ASP A 5 -10.88 -0.36 8.91
CA ASP A 5 -11.31 0.01 10.27
C ASP A 5 -11.10 1.50 10.58
N LEU A 6 -10.33 2.21 9.77
CA LEU A 6 -10.19 3.67 9.84
C LEU A 6 -11.43 4.38 9.26
N PRO A 7 -11.75 5.62 9.70
CA PRO A 7 -12.77 6.45 9.04
C PRO A 7 -12.50 6.62 7.54
N SER A 8 -13.54 6.65 6.69
CA SER A 8 -13.42 6.68 5.23
C SER A 8 -12.52 7.80 4.68
N GLU A 9 -12.58 8.97 5.31
CA GLU A 9 -11.76 10.14 5.00
C GLU A 9 -10.29 9.84 5.25
N GLN A 10 -10.00 9.20 6.39
CA GLN A 10 -8.66 8.78 6.76
C GLN A 10 -8.12 7.70 5.82
N GLN A 11 -8.96 6.77 5.36
CA GLN A 11 -8.52 5.73 4.41
C GLN A 11 -7.92 6.34 3.14
N THR A 12 -8.55 7.40 2.61
CA THR A 12 -8.04 8.07 1.42
C THR A 12 -6.73 8.81 1.70
N VAL A 13 -6.66 9.56 2.81
CA VAL A 13 -5.46 10.30 3.23
C VAL A 13 -4.26 9.37 3.39
N GLN A 14 -4.46 8.26 4.11
CA GLN A 14 -3.40 7.30 4.39
C GLN A 14 -2.94 6.57 3.12
N ALA A 15 -3.87 6.25 2.20
CA ALA A 15 -3.51 5.70 0.90
C ALA A 15 -2.65 6.66 0.08
N VAL A 16 -2.93 7.97 0.14
CA VAL A 16 -2.12 9.00 -0.53
C VAL A 16 -0.73 9.12 0.09
N HIS A 17 -0.62 9.12 1.43
CA HIS A 17 0.69 9.13 2.10
C HIS A 17 1.58 7.97 1.67
N ALA A 18 1.05 6.75 1.70
CA ALA A 18 1.79 5.58 1.26
C ALA A 18 2.18 5.64 -0.23
N ALA A 19 1.26 6.08 -1.10
CA ALA A 19 1.55 6.23 -2.53
C ALA A 19 2.62 7.30 -2.82
N PHE A 20 2.58 8.41 -2.08
CA PHE A 20 3.57 9.48 -2.19
C PHE A 20 4.97 9.01 -1.77
N ASP A 21 5.07 8.28 -0.65
CA ASP A 21 6.33 7.70 -0.22
C ASP A 21 6.84 6.66 -1.22
N SER A 22 5.96 5.80 -1.75
CA SER A 22 6.33 4.88 -2.82
C SER A 22 6.89 5.60 -4.04
N GLY A 23 6.31 6.74 -4.43
CA GLY A 23 6.84 7.57 -5.51
C GLY A 23 8.24 8.11 -5.19
N LYS A 24 8.46 8.60 -3.97
CA LYS A 24 9.78 9.10 -3.54
C LYS A 24 10.86 8.02 -3.56
N PHE A 25 10.54 6.82 -3.09
CA PHE A 25 11.53 5.77 -2.92
C PHE A 25 11.73 4.90 -4.17
N PHE A 26 10.73 4.80 -5.05
CA PHE A 26 10.73 3.83 -6.15
C PHE A 26 10.46 4.45 -7.54
N ALA A 27 10.50 5.77 -7.70
CA ALA A 27 10.28 6.43 -8.99
C ALA A 27 11.18 5.90 -10.12
N GLU A 28 12.43 5.57 -9.82
CA GLU A 28 13.40 5.08 -10.81
C GLU A 28 13.19 3.62 -11.22
N GLN A 29 12.30 2.88 -10.55
CA GLN A 29 12.03 1.46 -10.84
C GLN A 29 10.97 1.27 -11.94
N ASP A 30 10.49 2.34 -12.56
CA ASP A 30 9.44 2.30 -13.57
C ASP A 30 9.77 3.23 -14.73
N ASP A 31 9.86 2.66 -15.94
CA ASP A 31 10.17 3.39 -17.16
C ASP A 31 8.98 4.22 -17.70
N ARG A 32 7.86 4.26 -16.95
CA ARG A 32 6.65 4.99 -17.32
C ARG A 32 6.66 6.39 -16.71
N ASP A 33 6.30 7.39 -17.50
CA ASP A 33 6.14 8.78 -17.04
C ASP A 33 5.12 8.92 -15.90
N THR A 34 4.10 8.07 -15.84
CA THR A 34 3.08 8.12 -14.79
C THR A 34 2.54 6.73 -14.46
N PRO A 35 2.93 6.13 -13.32
CA PRO A 35 2.38 4.84 -12.88
C PRO A 35 0.91 4.94 -12.50
N SER A 36 0.17 3.85 -12.70
CA SER A 36 -1.20 3.68 -12.20
C SER A 36 -1.20 3.33 -10.71
N VAL A 37 -2.11 3.91 -9.93
CA VAL A 37 -2.36 3.54 -8.53
C VAL A 37 -3.62 2.69 -8.42
N VAL A 38 -3.53 1.58 -7.69
CA VAL A 38 -4.67 0.72 -7.35
C VAL A 38 -4.76 0.60 -5.83
N ILE A 39 -5.92 0.93 -5.28
CA ILE A 39 -6.14 0.87 -3.83
C ILE A 39 -6.84 -0.44 -3.48
N CYS A 40 -6.16 -1.30 -2.74
CA CYS A 40 -6.76 -2.47 -2.12
C CYS A 40 -7.05 -2.21 -0.63
N SER A 41 -8.01 -2.95 -0.07
CA SER A 41 -8.41 -2.89 1.33
C SER A 41 -7.86 -4.07 2.14
N VAL A 42 -7.57 -3.81 3.40
CA VAL A 42 -7.31 -4.81 4.46
C VAL A 42 -8.13 -4.45 5.70
N PRO A 43 -8.55 -5.42 6.52
CA PRO A 43 -9.49 -5.16 7.62
C PRO A 43 -8.91 -4.26 8.72
N ASP A 44 -7.63 -4.43 9.06
CA ASP A 44 -6.99 -3.86 10.25
C ASP A 44 -5.45 -3.79 10.10
N GLU A 45 -4.77 -3.34 11.16
CA GLU A 45 -3.32 -3.19 11.24
C GLU A 45 -2.55 -4.51 11.12
N GLU A 46 -3.07 -5.56 11.75
CA GLU A 46 -2.44 -6.87 11.74
C GLU A 46 -2.42 -7.42 10.31
N ALA A 47 -3.55 -7.32 9.61
CA ALA A 47 -3.65 -7.71 8.21
C ALA A 47 -2.76 -6.85 7.29
N LEU A 48 -2.62 -5.56 7.57
CA LEU A 48 -1.72 -4.67 6.83
C LEU A 48 -0.25 -5.08 7.01
N THR A 49 0.15 -5.36 8.25
CA THR A 49 1.51 -5.77 8.59
C THR A 49 1.82 -7.17 8.04
N GLU A 50 0.87 -8.10 8.08
CA GLU A 50 1.03 -9.39 7.43
C GLU A 50 1.11 -9.27 5.91
N ALA A 51 0.38 -8.33 5.29
CA ALA A 51 0.55 -8.03 3.87
C ALA A 51 1.97 -7.53 3.57
N ALA A 52 2.52 -6.62 4.38
CA ALA A 52 3.91 -6.16 4.25
C ALA A 52 4.91 -7.32 4.36
N ARG A 53 4.78 -8.17 5.38
CA ARG A 53 5.63 -9.37 5.54
C ARG A 53 5.54 -10.31 4.33
N ARG A 54 4.34 -10.49 3.75
CA ARG A 54 4.16 -11.30 2.54
C ARG A 54 4.89 -10.71 1.33
N LEU A 55 4.89 -9.38 1.20
CA LEU A 55 5.64 -8.69 0.14
C LEU A 55 7.15 -8.85 0.35
N THR A 56 7.66 -8.68 1.58
CA THR A 56 9.07 -8.94 1.92
C THR A 56 9.47 -10.36 1.52
N ARG A 57 8.67 -11.38 1.91
CA ARG A 57 8.94 -12.79 1.58
C ARG A 57 8.93 -13.08 0.07
N ARG A 58 8.27 -12.22 -0.72
CA ARG A 58 8.19 -12.33 -2.19
C ARG A 58 9.21 -11.45 -2.90
N GLY A 59 10.08 -10.75 -2.16
CA GLY A 59 11.10 -9.86 -2.73
C GLY A 59 10.49 -8.63 -3.42
N ILE A 60 9.41 -8.09 -2.86
CA ILE A 60 8.72 -6.93 -3.42
C ILE A 60 8.95 -5.73 -2.54
N ASP A 61 9.58 -4.73 -3.13
CA ASP A 61 9.81 -3.44 -2.52
C ASP A 61 8.49 -2.75 -2.19
N HIS A 62 8.41 -2.22 -0.97
CA HIS A 62 7.23 -1.54 -0.47
C HIS A 62 7.59 -0.61 0.68
N VAL A 63 6.67 0.33 0.93
CA VAL A 63 6.68 1.23 2.08
C VAL A 63 5.46 0.96 2.93
N LEU A 64 5.69 0.73 4.23
CA LEU A 64 4.65 0.70 5.24
C LEU A 64 4.59 2.09 5.87
N PHE A 65 3.49 2.81 5.65
CA PHE A 65 3.30 4.13 6.21
C PHE A 65 2.86 4.02 7.67
N ILE A 66 3.58 4.74 8.54
CA ILE A 66 3.36 4.79 9.98
C ILE A 66 2.90 6.20 10.31
N GLU A 67 1.73 6.33 10.94
CA GLU A 67 1.13 7.62 11.26
C GLU A 67 1.54 8.07 12.68
N PRO A 68 2.46 9.05 12.81
CA PRO A 68 2.92 9.52 14.12
C PRO A 68 1.80 10.12 14.98
N ASP A 69 0.79 10.74 14.36
CA ASP A 69 -0.33 11.36 15.08
C ASP A 69 -1.39 10.35 15.55
N ARG A 70 -1.18 9.06 15.25
CA ARG A 70 -2.04 7.93 15.64
C ARG A 70 -1.24 6.86 16.37
N ASP A 71 -0.57 7.23 17.46
CA ASP A 71 0.20 6.30 18.29
C ASP A 71 1.24 5.45 17.51
N ASN A 72 1.72 5.93 16.36
CA ASN A 72 2.58 5.20 15.43
C ASN A 72 1.97 3.90 14.87
N GLU A 73 0.66 3.89 14.64
CA GLU A 73 -0.04 2.82 13.93
C GLU A 73 0.43 2.72 12.47
N ALA A 74 0.52 1.49 11.96
CA ALA A 74 0.59 1.26 10.53
C ALA A 74 -0.80 1.45 9.90
N THR A 75 -0.92 2.40 8.96
CA THR A 75 -2.22 2.82 8.41
C THR A 75 -2.40 2.46 6.94
N ALA A 76 -1.32 2.49 6.17
CA ALA A 76 -1.34 2.15 4.75
C ALA A 76 0.00 1.55 4.28
N LEU A 77 -0.04 0.89 3.13
CA LEU A 77 1.10 0.19 2.53
C LEU A 77 1.07 0.42 1.02
N ALA A 78 2.19 0.81 0.42
CA ALA A 78 2.31 0.94 -1.03
C ALA A 78 3.53 0.18 -1.52
N THR A 79 3.44 -0.46 -2.68
CA THR A 79 4.55 -1.18 -3.29
C THR A 79 5.25 -0.30 -4.30
N ALA A 80 6.51 -0.60 -4.60
CA ALA A 80 7.12 -0.16 -5.85
C ALA A 80 6.20 -0.49 -7.05
N PRO A 81 6.32 0.22 -8.18
CA PRO A 81 5.49 -0.03 -9.34
C PRO A 81 5.51 -1.50 -9.78
N ILE A 82 4.33 -2.12 -9.85
CA ILE A 82 4.20 -3.54 -10.19
C ILE A 82 3.76 -3.72 -11.63
N ASN A 83 4.53 -4.51 -12.38
CA ASN A 83 4.33 -4.75 -13.79
C ASN A 83 4.05 -6.23 -14.12
N GLY A 84 3.39 -6.45 -15.27
CA GLY A 84 3.14 -7.79 -15.82
C GLY A 84 2.44 -8.77 -14.87
N ASN A 85 2.93 -10.01 -14.86
CA ASN A 85 2.34 -11.12 -14.10
C ASN A 85 2.50 -10.98 -12.58
N THR A 86 3.44 -10.16 -12.09
CA THR A 86 3.66 -9.94 -10.66
C THR A 86 2.42 -9.37 -9.98
N ARG A 87 1.55 -8.67 -10.72
CA ARG A 87 0.25 -8.15 -10.22
C ARG A 87 -0.66 -9.23 -9.64
N ARG A 88 -0.53 -10.50 -10.08
CA ARG A 88 -1.36 -11.61 -9.60
C ARG A 88 -1.24 -11.87 -8.10
N ILE A 89 -0.15 -11.46 -7.47
CA ILE A 89 0.01 -11.57 -6.01
C ILE A 89 -1.06 -10.81 -5.24
N PHE A 90 -1.65 -9.77 -5.85
CA PHE A 90 -2.65 -8.93 -5.22
C PHE A 90 -4.08 -9.42 -5.41
N SER A 91 -4.28 -10.49 -6.18
CA SER A 91 -5.61 -11.04 -6.52
C SER A 91 -6.43 -11.45 -5.30
N ASN A 92 -5.78 -11.74 -4.17
CA ASN A 92 -6.45 -12.12 -2.93
C ASN A 92 -6.86 -10.91 -2.05
N TYR A 93 -6.47 -9.69 -2.42
CA TYR A 93 -6.92 -8.49 -1.70
C TYR A 93 -8.16 -7.92 -2.37
N LYS A 94 -9.08 -7.42 -1.54
CA LYS A 94 -10.30 -6.77 -2.02
C LYS A 94 -9.93 -5.40 -2.58
N LEU A 95 -10.52 -5.03 -3.71
CA LEU A 95 -10.46 -3.64 -4.17
C LEU A 95 -11.14 -2.75 -3.11
N TRP A 96 -10.52 -1.61 -2.80
CA TRP A 96 -11.12 -0.64 -1.89
C TRP A 96 -12.43 -0.10 -2.49
N ARG A 97 -13.46 0.00 -1.65
CA ARG A 97 -14.76 0.56 -2.00
C ARG A 97 -15.18 1.45 -0.85
N ASN A 98 -15.56 2.68 -1.18
CA ASN A 98 -16.19 3.61 -0.26
C ASN A 98 -17.70 3.37 -0.23
#